data_AF-A0A9J6PMK9-F1
#
_entry.id   AF-A0A9J6PMK9-F1
#
_cell.length_a   1.000
_cell.length_b   1.000
_cell.length_c   1.000
_cell.angle_alpha   90.00
_cell.angle_beta   90.00
_cell.angle_gamma   90.00
#
_symmetry.space_group_name_H-M   'P 1'
#
loop_
_entity.id
_entity.type
_entity.pdbx_description
1 polymer ?
#
loop_
_entity_poly.entity_id
_entity_poly.type
_entity_poly.pdbx_seq_one_letter_code
_entity_poly.pdbx_strand_id
1 'polypeptide(L)'
;MPDICCSGVPRGIINAILVKQFSLDDAISLTGGDNLTQTVIDNWYRLSEVAWYMACQRYRTQLQLTQDPVLLSAKTRSFMMINIVPACSWGNESVDSQQLWQRAYAELCPLLILLPAGVVKRIPLLFPQQVIDSSSANSSEFDPLLFIMAIQHARKYPDRI
;
A
#
# COMPACT_ATOMS: atom_id res chain seq x y z
N MET A 1 -15.57 -9.62 -9.44
CA MET A 1 -15.05 -8.58 -10.36
C MET A 1 -16.22 -7.92 -11.06
N PRO A 2 -16.41 -6.60 -11.01
CA PRO A 2 -17.53 -6.00 -11.73
C PRO A 2 -17.18 -5.92 -13.23
N ASP A 3 -18.08 -6.45 -14.05
CA ASP A 3 -18.10 -6.39 -15.52
C ASP A 3 -18.33 -4.95 -16.02
N ILE A 4 -17.47 -4.01 -15.63
CA ILE A 4 -17.44 -2.66 -16.20
C ILE A 4 -16.39 -2.67 -17.32
N CYS A 5 -16.67 -3.45 -18.35
CA CYS A 5 -16.11 -3.22 -19.67
C CYS A 5 -17.30 -3.16 -20.60
N CYS A 6 -17.67 -1.93 -20.97
CA CYS A 6 -18.66 -1.64 -22.01
C CYS A 6 -18.49 -2.66 -23.14
N SER A 7 -19.55 -3.44 -23.39
CA SER A 7 -19.63 -4.47 -24.42
C SER A 7 -19.31 -3.88 -25.79
N GLY A 8 -18.04 -3.86 -26.18
CA GLY A 8 -17.61 -3.44 -27.52
C GLY A 8 -16.32 -2.64 -27.61
N VAL A 9 -15.77 -2.09 -26.53
CA VAL A 9 -14.48 -1.37 -26.60
C VAL A 9 -13.32 -2.34 -26.31
N PRO A 10 -12.37 -2.55 -27.24
CA PRO A 10 -11.20 -3.38 -26.98
C PRO A 10 -10.41 -2.86 -25.78
N ARG A 11 -10.00 -3.77 -24.89
CA ARG A 11 -9.18 -3.46 -23.70
C ARG A 11 -7.93 -2.63 -24.02
N GLY A 12 -7.33 -2.84 -25.20
CA GLY A 12 -6.17 -2.07 -25.66
C GLY A 12 -6.45 -0.57 -25.83
N ILE A 13 -7.66 -0.20 -26.27
CA ILE A 13 -8.06 1.21 -26.41
C ILE A 13 -8.30 1.83 -25.04
N ILE A 14 -8.98 1.11 -24.14
CA ILE A 14 -9.21 1.56 -22.75
C ILE A 14 -7.87 1.80 -22.06
N ASN A 15 -6.94 0.85 -22.16
CA ASN A 15 -5.60 0.99 -21.58
C ASN A 15 -4.83 2.18 -22.18
N ALA A 16 -4.90 2.40 -23.50
CA ALA A 16 -4.26 3.54 -24.14
C ALA A 16 -4.84 4.89 -23.66
N ILE A 17 -6.17 4.97 -23.49
CA ILE A 17 -6.84 6.17 -22.96
C ILE A 17 -6.41 6.41 -21.52
N LEU A 18 -6.41 5.38 -20.67
CA LEU A 18 -6.00 5.50 -19.27
C LEU A 18 -4.53 5.90 -19.15
N VAL A 19 -3.65 5.28 -19.93
CA VAL A 19 -2.22 5.62 -19.94
C VAL A 19 -2.01 7.09 -20.27
N LYS A 20 -2.70 7.59 -21.31
CA LYS A 20 -2.61 9.00 -21.71
C LYS A 20 -3.22 9.94 -20.66
N GLN A 21 -4.39 9.60 -20.12
CA GLN A 21 -5.11 10.43 -19.15
C GLN A 21 -4.34 10.59 -17.84
N PHE A 22 -3.67 9.53 -17.38
CA PHE A 22 -2.87 9.54 -16.16
C PHE A 22 -1.38 9.83 -16.41
N SER A 23 -1.00 10.22 -17.65
CA SER A 23 0.39 10.51 -18.04
C SER A 23 1.37 9.39 -17.63
N LEU A 24 0.94 8.14 -17.83
CA LEU A 24 1.68 6.92 -17.52
C LEU A 24 2.63 6.50 -18.65
N ASP A 25 2.88 7.40 -19.60
CA ASP A 25 3.66 7.20 -20.83
C ASP A 25 5.15 6.93 -20.57
N ASP A 26 5.62 7.06 -19.33
CA ASP A 26 6.97 6.69 -18.95
C ASP A 26 7.16 5.19 -19.24
N ALA A 27 7.94 4.90 -20.28
CA ALA A 27 8.39 3.55 -20.57
C ALA A 27 9.02 2.99 -19.29
N ILE A 28 8.46 1.88 -18.79
CA ILE A 28 9.06 1.16 -17.67
C ILE A 28 10.31 0.50 -18.25
N SER A 29 11.44 1.20 -18.19
CA SER A 29 12.75 0.60 -18.46
C SER A 29 13.03 -0.40 -17.34
N LEU A 30 12.50 -1.62 -17.50
CA LEU A 30 12.81 -2.78 -16.66
C LEU A 30 14.24 -3.30 -16.90
N THR A 31 14.98 -2.65 -17.80
CA THR A 31 16.37 -2.94 -18.15
C THR A 31 17.28 -2.44 -17.02
N GLY A 32 17.42 -3.26 -15.98
CA GLY A 32 18.23 -2.98 -14.80
C GLY A 32 17.51 -3.43 -13.55
N GLY A 33 17.59 -4.73 -13.26
CA GLY A 33 16.89 -5.38 -12.16
C GLY A 33 17.39 -4.92 -10.80
N ASP A 34 16.76 -3.88 -10.25
CA ASP A 34 16.76 -3.71 -8.80
C ASP A 34 15.79 -4.76 -8.21
N ASN A 35 16.31 -5.62 -7.34
CA ASN A 35 15.56 -6.66 -6.65
C ASN A 35 14.34 -6.08 -5.90
N LEU A 36 14.44 -4.84 -5.42
CA LEU A 36 13.35 -4.14 -4.78
C LEU A 36 12.21 -3.82 -5.76
N THR A 37 12.55 -3.32 -6.96
CA THR A 37 11.57 -3.03 -8.01
C THR A 37 10.82 -4.29 -8.45
N GLN A 38 11.54 -5.40 -8.66
CA GLN A 38 10.91 -6.69 -8.98
C GLN A 38 10.01 -7.18 -7.84
N THR A 39 10.47 -7.07 -6.59
CA THR A 39 9.66 -7.42 -5.42
C THR A 39 8.35 -6.63 -5.36
N VAL A 40 8.36 -5.34 -5.70
CA VAL A 40 7.16 -4.50 -5.75
C VAL A 40 6.23 -4.96 -6.87
N ILE A 41 6.76 -5.23 -8.07
CA ILE A 41 5.98 -5.69 -9.22
C ILE A 41 5.34 -7.06 -8.94
N ASP A 42 6.09 -8.01 -8.40
CA ASP A 42 5.61 -9.36 -8.07
C ASP A 42 4.49 -9.36 -7.02
N ASN A 43 4.43 -8.31 -6.19
CA ASN A 43 3.44 -8.17 -5.13
C ASN A 43 2.45 -7.03 -5.39
N TRP A 44 2.32 -6.58 -6.65
CA TRP A 44 1.55 -5.39 -7.02
C TRP A 44 0.16 -5.33 -6.38
N TYR A 45 -0.65 -6.37 -6.55
CA TYR A 45 -2.01 -6.45 -6.02
C TYR A 45 -2.11 -6.53 -4.50
N ARG A 46 -0.98 -6.73 -3.81
CA ARG A 46 -0.89 -6.84 -2.35
C ARG A 46 -0.29 -5.60 -1.72
N LEU A 47 0.20 -4.63 -2.50
CA LEU A 47 0.91 -3.47 -1.95
C LEU A 47 0.06 -2.64 -1.00
N SER A 48 -1.25 -2.51 -1.26
CA SER A 48 -2.17 -1.83 -0.34
C SER A 48 -2.32 -2.58 0.98
N GLU A 49 -2.43 -3.91 0.95
CA GLU A 49 -2.47 -4.75 2.14
C GLU A 49 -1.13 -4.72 2.91
N VAL A 50 -0.02 -4.72 2.19
CA VAL A 50 1.33 -4.57 2.76
C VAL A 50 1.46 -3.25 3.49
N ALA A 51 1.07 -2.15 2.84
CA ALA A 51 1.04 -0.82 3.44
C ALA A 51 0.20 -0.79 4.73
N TRP A 52 -0.96 -1.43 4.70
CA TRP A 52 -1.85 -1.56 5.85
C TRP A 52 -1.18 -2.28 7.02
N TYR A 53 -0.52 -3.42 6.77
CA TYR A 53 0.23 -4.13 7.79
C TYR A 53 1.39 -3.33 8.35
N MET A 54 2.13 -2.60 7.51
CA MET A 54 3.23 -1.73 7.95
C MET A 54 2.72 -0.65 8.91
N ALA A 55 1.65 0.06 8.56
CA ALA A 55 1.06 1.06 9.43
C ALA A 55 0.50 0.46 10.72
N CYS A 56 -0.23 -0.67 10.64
CA CYS A 56 -0.74 -1.33 11.84
C CYS A 56 0.39 -1.69 12.81
N GLN A 57 1.49 -2.21 12.27
CA GLN A 57 2.66 -2.58 13.07
C GLN A 57 3.32 -1.36 13.72
N ARG A 58 3.48 -0.28 12.96
CA ARG A 58 4.15 0.92 13.45
C ARG A 58 3.32 1.65 14.50
N TYR A 59 2.00 1.71 14.35
CA TYR A 59 1.10 2.41 15.28
C TYR A 59 0.41 1.48 16.29
N ARG A 60 0.97 0.28 16.51
CA ARG A 60 0.39 -0.78 17.33
C ARG A 60 0.02 -0.38 18.76
N THR A 61 0.77 0.54 19.37
CA THR A 61 0.51 0.98 20.76
C THR A 61 -0.85 1.65 20.90
N GLN A 62 -1.24 2.49 19.93
CA GLN A 62 -2.55 3.12 19.91
C GLN A 62 -3.63 2.13 19.45
N LEU A 63 -3.33 1.34 18.42
CA LEU A 63 -4.26 0.38 17.83
C LEU A 63 -4.64 -0.76 18.79
N GLN A 64 -3.79 -1.11 19.75
CA GLN A 64 -4.10 -2.08 20.81
C GLN A 64 -5.26 -1.63 21.70
N LEU A 65 -5.48 -0.32 21.85
CA LEU A 65 -6.61 0.22 22.61
C LEU A 65 -7.91 0.11 21.82
N THR A 66 -7.82 -0.03 20.50
CA THR A 66 -8.99 -0.16 19.62
C THR A 66 -9.49 -1.60 19.59
N GLN A 67 -10.69 -1.81 20.16
CA GLN A 67 -11.37 -3.11 20.16
C GLN A 67 -12.16 -3.38 18.87
N ASP A 68 -12.25 -2.41 17.95
CA ASP A 68 -13.06 -2.50 16.74
C ASP A 68 -12.58 -3.64 15.80
N PRO A 69 -13.37 -4.72 15.63
CA PRO A 69 -13.02 -5.82 14.74
C PRO A 69 -13.24 -5.50 13.26
N VAL A 70 -14.03 -4.46 12.95
CA VAL A 70 -14.23 -3.97 11.57
C VAL A 70 -12.96 -3.26 11.10
N LEU A 71 -12.34 -2.49 11.98
CA LEU A 71 -11.05 -1.85 11.68
C LEU A 71 -9.91 -2.86 11.64
N LEU A 72 -9.80 -3.74 12.64
CA LEU A 72 -8.66 -4.66 12.78
C LEU A 72 -9.10 -6.12 12.73
N SER A 73 -8.90 -6.75 11.57
CA SER A 73 -9.12 -8.19 11.40
C SER A 73 -8.20 -9.01 12.32
N ALA A 74 -8.58 -10.26 12.59
CA ALA A 74 -7.76 -11.19 13.38
C ALA A 74 -6.35 -11.40 12.77
N LYS A 75 -6.25 -11.43 11.43
CA LYS A 75 -4.98 -11.53 10.71
C LYS A 75 -4.10 -10.30 10.95
N THR A 76 -4.68 -9.10 10.81
CA THR A 76 -4.00 -7.83 11.06
C THR A 76 -3.51 -7.74 12.50
N ARG A 77 -4.34 -8.12 13.47
CA ARG A 77 -3.95 -8.17 14.89
C ARG A 77 -2.77 -9.11 15.10
N SER A 78 -2.76 -10.29 14.46
CA SER A 78 -1.66 -11.24 14.61
C SER A 78 -0.32 -10.68 14.11
N PHE A 79 -0.31 -9.95 13.00
CA PHE A 79 0.90 -9.29 12.50
C PHE A 79 1.33 -8.11 13.37
N MET A 80 0.38 -7.28 13.80
CA MET A 80 0.57 -6.11 14.66
C MET A 80 1.24 -6.44 16.01
N MET A 81 1.07 -7.66 16.50
CA MET A 81 1.64 -8.09 17.77
C MET A 81 3.10 -8.58 17.67
N ILE A 82 3.62 -8.77 16.45
CA ILE A 82 5.02 -9.14 16.25
C ILE A 82 5.90 -7.93 16.65
N ASN A 83 7.09 -8.15 17.18
CA ASN A 83 8.02 -7.06 17.49
C ASN A 83 9.07 -6.90 16.39
N ILE A 84 8.72 -6.20 15.30
CA ILE A 84 9.63 -5.97 14.16
C ILE A 84 10.34 -4.62 14.30
N VAL A 85 9.56 -3.55 14.46
CA VAL A 85 10.05 -2.17 14.55
C VAL A 85 9.57 -1.49 15.85
N PRO A 86 10.27 -0.45 16.31
CA PRO A 86 9.77 0.41 17.38
C PRO A 86 8.40 0.99 17.03
N ALA A 87 7.50 1.04 18.01
CA ALA A 87 6.19 1.65 17.81
C ALA A 87 6.32 3.18 17.75
N CYS A 88 5.60 3.81 16.82
CA CYS A 88 5.44 5.25 16.73
C CYS A 88 4.16 5.68 17.45
N SER A 89 4.19 6.89 18.01
CA SER A 89 2.99 7.50 18.57
C SER A 89 2.02 7.93 17.46
N TRP A 90 0.74 7.65 17.66
CA TRP A 90 -0.33 8.15 16.80
C TRP A 90 -0.59 9.65 17.04
N GLY A 91 -0.31 10.12 18.26
CA GLY A 91 -0.76 11.41 18.79
C GLY A 91 -1.94 11.22 19.73
N ASN A 92 -2.62 12.31 20.06
CA ASN A 92 -3.73 12.30 21.03
C ASN A 92 -5.11 12.06 20.39
N GLU A 93 -5.16 11.86 19.07
CA GLU A 93 -6.41 11.66 18.33
C GLU A 93 -6.88 10.20 18.40
N SER A 94 -8.20 9.99 18.29
CA SER A 94 -8.76 8.66 18.10
C SER A 94 -8.36 8.11 16.73
N VAL A 95 -8.04 6.83 16.66
CA VAL A 95 -7.70 6.18 15.39
C VAL A 95 -8.96 5.97 14.56
N ASP A 96 -9.03 6.63 13.40
CA ASP A 96 -10.04 6.37 12.38
C ASP A 96 -9.48 5.52 11.21
N SER A 97 -10.36 4.77 10.53
CA SER A 97 -10.00 3.93 9.39
C SER A 97 -9.38 4.73 8.24
N GLN A 98 -9.93 5.91 7.93
CA GLN A 98 -9.40 6.74 6.86
C GLN A 98 -8.00 7.24 7.20
N GLN A 99 -7.80 7.71 8.44
CA GLN A 99 -6.49 8.15 8.93
C GLN A 99 -5.46 7.01 8.92
N LEU A 100 -5.87 5.78 9.23
CA LEU A 100 -4.99 4.62 9.20
C LEU A 100 -4.57 4.26 7.77
N TRP A 101 -5.49 4.35 6.80
CA TRP A 101 -5.14 4.20 5.39
C TRP A 101 -4.21 5.29 4.88
N GLN A 102 -4.39 6.54 5.32
CA GLN A 102 -3.48 7.65 4.98
C GLN A 102 -2.07 7.38 5.49
N ARG A 103 -1.94 6.88 6.72
CA ARG A 103 -0.65 6.47 7.26
C ARG A 103 -0.09 5.23 6.56
N ALA A 104 -0.92 4.25 6.19
CA ALA A 104 -0.51 3.11 5.39
C ALA A 104 0.12 3.55 4.07
N TYR A 105 -0.54 4.44 3.34
CA TYR A 105 0.03 5.00 2.11
C TYR A 105 1.34 5.77 2.38
N ALA A 106 1.39 6.58 3.45
CA ALA A 106 2.59 7.31 3.84
C ALA A 106 3.79 6.40 4.18
N GLU A 107 3.54 5.19 4.69
CA GLU A 107 4.59 4.19 4.94
C GLU A 107 5.23 3.67 3.64
N LEU A 108 4.53 3.73 2.50
CA LEU A 108 5.09 3.41 1.19
C LEU A 108 5.78 4.59 0.51
N CYS A 109 5.48 5.84 0.89
CA CYS A 109 6.08 7.02 0.25
C CYS A 109 7.63 6.99 0.20
N PRO A 110 8.35 6.61 1.27
CA PRO A 110 9.80 6.45 1.24
C PRO A 110 10.28 5.44 0.17
N LEU A 111 9.53 4.35 -0.04
CA LEU A 111 9.83 3.35 -1.07
C LEU A 111 9.70 3.95 -2.48
N LEU A 112 8.77 4.89 -2.70
CA LEU A 112 8.56 5.50 -4.01
C LEU A 112 9.81 6.22 -4.52
N ILE A 113 10.63 6.79 -3.64
CA ILE A 113 11.88 7.47 -4.00
C ILE A 113 12.91 6.50 -4.61
N LEU A 114 12.82 5.22 -4.26
CA LEU A 114 13.74 4.17 -4.69
C LEU A 114 13.30 3.47 -5.97
N LEU A 115 12.10 3.76 -6.48
CA LEU A 115 11.49 3.05 -7.60
C LEU A 115 11.57 3.86 -8.91
N PRO A 116 11.58 3.17 -10.08
CA PRO A 116 11.48 3.85 -11.36
C PRO A 116 10.19 4.68 -11.46
N ALA A 117 10.28 5.87 -12.08
CA ALA A 117 9.16 6.81 -12.21
C ALA A 117 7.87 6.17 -12.76
N GLY A 118 8.00 5.27 -13.75
CA GLY A 118 6.85 4.54 -14.31
C GLY A 118 6.14 3.66 -13.27
N VAL A 119 6.86 3.07 -12.32
CA VAL A 119 6.26 2.29 -11.22
C VAL A 119 5.62 3.22 -10.20
N VAL A 120 6.34 4.29 -9.82
CA VAL A 120 5.87 5.28 -8.84
C VAL A 120 4.53 5.89 -9.25
N LYS A 121 4.37 6.31 -10.51
CA LYS A 121 3.12 6.89 -11.02
C LYS A 121 1.90 5.97 -10.91
N ARG A 122 2.12 4.65 -10.81
CA ARG A 122 1.06 3.64 -10.81
C ARG A 122 0.69 3.17 -9.40
N ILE A 123 1.56 3.33 -8.41
CA ILE A 123 1.28 2.92 -7.01
C ILE A 123 0.07 3.66 -6.41
N PRO A 124 -0.11 4.98 -6.59
CA PRO A 124 -1.27 5.69 -6.06
C PRO A 124 -2.61 5.12 -6.55
N LEU A 125 -2.64 4.51 -7.73
CA LEU A 125 -3.86 3.88 -8.30
C LEU A 125 -4.34 2.66 -7.49
N LEU A 126 -3.53 2.15 -6.56
CA LEU A 126 -3.88 1.06 -5.66
C LEU A 126 -4.66 1.52 -4.42
N PHE A 127 -4.77 2.84 -4.23
CA PHE A 127 -5.39 3.44 -3.04
C PHE A 127 -6.60 4.29 -3.44
N PRO A 128 -7.63 4.38 -2.58
CA PRO A 128 -8.73 5.32 -2.78
C PRO A 128 -8.23 6.77 -2.80
N GLN A 129 -8.83 7.62 -3.63
CA GLN A 129 -8.37 9.00 -3.81
C GLN A 129 -8.38 9.82 -2.51
N GLN A 130 -9.33 9.55 -1.60
CA GLN A 130 -9.42 10.24 -0.30
C GLN A 130 -8.22 9.97 0.62
N VAL A 131 -7.49 8.88 0.37
CA VAL A 131 -6.28 8.51 1.11
C VAL A 131 -5.08 9.32 0.60
N ILE A 132 -5.05 9.59 -0.70
CA ILE A 132 -3.93 10.27 -1.36
C ILE A 132 -3.96 11.77 -1.08
N ASP A 133 -5.13 12.40 -1.26
CA ASP A 133 -5.28 13.86 -1.23
C ASP A 133 -5.00 14.49 0.15
N SER A 134 -5.08 13.70 1.23
CA SER A 134 -4.88 14.17 2.61
C SER A 134 -3.65 13.57 3.30
N SER A 135 -2.75 12.92 2.55
CA SER A 135 -1.53 12.33 3.10
C SER A 135 -0.50 13.41 3.49
N SER A 136 -0.75 14.11 4.60
CA SER A 136 0.24 14.97 5.29
C SER A 136 0.93 14.24 6.44
N ALA A 137 0.76 12.92 6.53
CA ALA A 137 1.32 12.12 7.62
C ALA A 137 2.86 12.15 7.55
N ASN A 138 3.50 12.38 8.70
CA ASN A 138 4.95 12.33 8.84
C ASN A 138 5.45 10.98 8.30
N SER A 139 6.18 11.02 7.19
CA SER A 139 6.76 9.81 6.59
C SER A 139 7.85 9.31 7.53
N SER A 140 7.74 8.05 7.94
CA SER A 140 8.84 7.35 8.60
C SER A 140 9.92 6.98 7.57
N GLU A 141 11.12 6.61 8.02
CA GLU A 141 12.12 6.04 7.10
C GLU A 141 11.65 4.68 6.58
N PHE A 142 12.02 4.37 5.33
CA PHE A 142 11.75 3.06 4.74
C PHE A 142 12.45 1.96 5.55
N ASP A 143 11.68 1.00 6.04
CA ASP A 143 12.21 -0.18 6.71
C ASP A 143 12.05 -1.42 5.81
N PRO A 144 13.14 -1.91 5.19
CA PRO A 144 13.08 -3.06 4.28
C PRO A 144 12.63 -4.35 4.96
N LEU A 145 12.99 -4.55 6.24
CA LEU A 145 12.63 -5.76 6.98
C LEU A 145 11.12 -5.78 7.24
N LEU A 146 10.57 -4.66 7.69
CA LEU A 146 9.13 -4.50 7.89
C LEU A 146 8.35 -4.75 6.59
N PHE A 147 8.83 -4.18 5.47
CA PHE A 147 8.22 -4.36 4.16
C PHE A 147 8.20 -5.84 3.72
N ILE A 148 9.34 -6.54 3.80
CA ILE A 148 9.43 -7.95 3.42
C ILE A 148 8.58 -8.84 4.34
N MET A 149 8.58 -8.58 5.65
CA MET A 149 7.73 -9.30 6.61
C MET A 149 6.24 -9.10 6.30
N ALA A 150 5.83 -7.88 5.98
CA ALA A 150 4.46 -7.58 5.59
C ALA A 150 4.05 -8.29 4.29
N ILE A 151 4.95 -8.35 3.29
CA ILE A 151 4.74 -9.15 2.06
C ILE A 151 4.54 -10.63 2.40
N GLN A 152 5.41 -11.21 3.21
CA GLN A 152 5.32 -12.62 3.60
C GLN A 152 4.00 -12.91 4.32
N HIS A 153 3.58 -12.00 5.20
CA HIS A 153 2.30 -12.12 5.91
C HIS A 153 1.10 -12.04 4.96
N ALA A 154 1.07 -11.05 4.06
CA ALA A 154 0.02 -10.90 3.05
C ALA A 154 -0.07 -12.14 2.13
N ARG A 155 1.08 -12.70 1.72
CA ARG A 155 1.14 -13.94 0.94
C ARG A 155 0.58 -15.14 1.69
N LYS A 156 0.84 -15.24 3.01
CA LYS A 156 0.37 -16.35 3.84
C LYS A 156 -1.15 -16.32 4.06
N TYR A 157 -1.74 -15.13 4.16
CA TYR A 157 -3.16 -14.97 4.46
C TYR A 157 -3.90 -14.16 3.40
N PRO A 158 -3.93 -14.61 2.13
CA PRO A 158 -4.57 -13.85 1.06
C PRO A 158 -6.02 -13.54 1.43
N ASP A 159 -6.40 -12.27 1.32
CA ASP A 159 -7.80 -11.92 1.24
C ASP A 159 -8.33 -12.42 -0.11
N ARG A 160 -9.27 -13.37 -0.06
CA ARG A 160 -9.91 -13.91 -1.26
C ARG A 160 -10.73 -12.77 -1.87
N ILE A 161 -10.27 -12.27 -3.02
CA ILE A 161 -11.03 -11.38 -3.92
C ILE A 161 -12.12 -12.18 -4.62
#